data_AF-B1G3R8-F1
#
_entry.id   AF-B1G3R8-F1
#
_cell.length_a   1.000
_cell.length_b   1.000
_cell.length_c   1.000
_cell.angle_alpha   90.00
_cell.angle_beta   90.00
_cell.angle_gamma   90.00
#
_symmetry.space_group_name_H-M   'P 1'
#
loop_
_entity.id
_entity.type
_entity.pdbx_description
1 polymer ?
#
loop_
_entity_poly.entity_id
_entity_poly.type
_entity_poly.pdbx_seq_one_letter_code
_entity_poly.pdbx_strand_id
1 'polypeptide(L)'
;MIRRVIDRGVSPERLAKALSVDVSQIMKKMSLLDGVCPEAAELLGDRQFSPELVRAIRKMKPTRQVECVELMVAANNVSVSYAEALLVATPTALLVEGKKPRKLTGVSPEQMAKMEREMSNLQGQYKLVEQNYGQDVLNLVLAKGYLAKLLENESARQYIAQRHPDLMAEFESIIATISLDQQQFSVAI
;
A
#
# COMPACT_ATOMS: atom_id res chain seq x y z
N MET A 1 4.71 14.50 -12.97
CA MET A 1 4.16 15.86 -13.19
C MET A 1 5.17 16.81 -13.86
N ILE A 2 6.36 17.02 -13.30
CA ILE A 2 7.39 17.94 -13.84
C ILE A 2 7.77 17.64 -15.30
N ARG A 3 8.08 16.38 -15.64
CA ARG A 3 8.44 15.96 -17.01
C ARG A 3 7.35 16.34 -18.04
N ARG A 4 6.08 16.02 -17.74
CA ARG A 4 4.92 16.38 -18.59
C ARG A 4 4.78 17.89 -18.82
N VAL A 5 5.14 18.72 -17.85
CA VAL A 5 5.04 20.19 -17.98
C VAL A 5 6.13 20.73 -18.91
N ILE A 6 7.33 20.15 -18.85
CA ILE A 6 8.44 20.48 -19.74
C ILE A 6 8.17 19.98 -21.16
N ASP A 7 7.65 18.76 -21.32
CA ASP A 7 7.26 18.19 -22.62
C ASP A 7 6.17 19.03 -23.32
N ARG A 8 5.38 19.80 -22.56
CA ARG A 8 4.38 20.76 -23.05
C ARG A 8 4.97 22.15 -23.38
N GLY A 9 6.29 22.30 -23.38
CA GLY A 9 7.00 23.50 -23.85
C GLY A 9 7.38 24.51 -22.74
N VAL A 10 7.23 24.16 -21.46
CA VAL A 10 7.71 25.03 -20.37
C VAL A 10 9.20 24.79 -20.13
N SER A 11 10.02 25.83 -20.24
CA SER A 11 11.46 25.69 -19.98
C SER A 11 11.75 25.39 -18.50
N PRO A 12 12.80 24.62 -18.18
CA PRO A 12 13.19 24.33 -16.79
C PRO A 12 13.44 25.59 -15.95
N GLU A 13 13.99 26.64 -16.55
CA GLU A 13 14.29 27.93 -15.91
C GLU A 13 13.01 28.66 -15.53
N ARG A 14 12.00 28.64 -16.41
CA ARG A 14 10.70 29.25 -16.15
C ARG A 14 9.96 28.52 -15.04
N LEU A 15 10.04 27.19 -15.01
CA LEU A 15 9.45 26.37 -13.96
C LEU A 15 10.15 26.57 -12.61
N ALA A 16 11.48 26.61 -12.61
CA ALA A 16 12.30 26.90 -11.42
C ALA A 16 11.95 28.26 -10.81
N LYS A 17 11.85 29.31 -11.64
CA LYS A 17 11.43 30.65 -11.22
C LYS A 17 10.02 30.67 -10.64
N ALA A 18 9.07 29.98 -11.28
CA ALA A 18 7.69 29.92 -10.80
C ALA A 18 7.56 29.21 -9.44
N LEU A 19 8.40 28.19 -9.20
CA LEU A 19 8.42 27.41 -7.97
C LEU A 19 9.40 27.94 -6.91
N SER A 20 10.13 29.03 -7.21
CA SER A 20 11.19 29.59 -6.36
C SER A 20 12.23 28.54 -5.93
N VAL A 21 12.64 27.66 -6.85
CA VAL A 21 13.66 26.63 -6.64
C VAL A 21 14.81 26.78 -7.63
N ASP A 22 15.95 26.19 -7.31
CA ASP A 22 17.09 26.13 -8.22
C ASP A 22 16.80 25.23 -9.44
N VAL A 23 17.25 25.65 -10.62
CA VAL A 23 17.05 24.91 -11.89
C VAL A 23 17.61 23.50 -11.80
N SER A 24 18.71 23.29 -11.07
CA SER A 24 19.29 21.97 -10.87
C SER A 24 18.35 21.02 -10.12
N GLN A 25 17.46 21.52 -9.25
CA GLN A 25 16.46 20.68 -8.60
C GLN A 25 15.37 20.23 -9.58
N ILE A 26 14.98 21.09 -10.53
CA ILE A 26 14.06 20.72 -11.61
C ILE A 26 14.69 19.61 -12.46
N MET A 27 15.96 19.78 -12.84
CA MET A 27 16.71 18.78 -13.62
C MET A 27 16.84 17.45 -12.88
N LYS A 28 17.18 17.46 -11.58
CA LYS A 28 17.24 16.25 -10.74
C LYS A 28 15.89 15.54 -10.63
N LYS A 29 14.79 16.29 -10.52
CA LYS A 29 13.43 15.70 -10.49
C LYS A 29 12.99 15.17 -11.85
N MET A 30 13.49 15.75 -12.95
CA MET A 30 13.17 15.30 -14.31
C MET A 30 13.74 13.91 -14.62
N SER A 31 14.97 13.65 -14.18
CA SER A 31 15.66 12.36 -14.33
C SER A 31 15.50 11.41 -13.14
N LEU A 32 14.64 11.77 -12.17
CA LEU A 32 14.47 11.02 -10.91
C LEU A 32 14.01 9.58 -11.12
N LEU A 33 13.23 9.29 -12.15
CA LEU A 33 12.69 7.96 -12.42
C LEU A 33 13.36 7.25 -13.61
N ASP A 34 14.43 7.84 -14.17
CA ASP A 34 15.14 7.22 -15.30
C ASP A 34 15.74 5.87 -14.89
N GLY A 35 15.35 4.78 -15.56
CA GLY A 35 15.78 3.42 -15.21
C GLY A 35 14.90 2.71 -14.17
N VAL A 36 13.79 3.33 -13.76
CA VAL A 36 12.67 2.65 -13.08
C VAL A 36 11.60 2.33 -14.13
N CYS A 37 11.06 1.11 -14.14
CA CYS A 37 10.01 0.73 -15.07
C CYS A 37 8.69 1.48 -14.77
N PRO A 38 7.82 1.67 -15.77
CA PRO A 38 6.58 2.44 -15.61
C PRO A 38 5.70 1.95 -14.45
N GLU A 39 5.57 0.64 -14.29
CA GLU A 39 4.71 0.01 -13.29
C GLU A 39 5.24 0.31 -11.87
N ALA A 40 6.55 0.19 -11.65
CA ALA A 40 7.17 0.53 -10.37
C ALA A 40 7.11 2.04 -10.08
N ALA A 41 7.18 2.87 -11.12
CA ALA A 41 7.04 4.33 -11.01
C ALA A 41 5.60 4.74 -10.64
N GLU A 42 4.59 4.06 -11.16
CA GLU A 42 3.18 4.30 -10.81
C GLU A 42 2.92 3.96 -9.34
N LEU A 43 3.46 2.86 -8.83
CA LEU A 43 3.32 2.47 -7.41
C LEU A 43 3.94 3.49 -6.43
N LEU A 44 4.95 4.25 -6.88
CA LEU A 44 5.58 5.34 -6.12
C LEU A 44 4.82 6.68 -6.22
N GLY A 45 3.88 6.80 -7.16
CA GLY A 45 3.33 8.08 -7.62
C GLY A 45 2.75 9.00 -6.53
N ASP A 46 2.06 8.43 -5.55
CA ASP A 46 1.39 9.19 -4.48
C ASP A 46 2.19 9.21 -3.16
N ARG A 47 3.46 8.78 -3.19
CA ARG A 47 4.27 8.56 -1.98
C ARG A 47 5.38 9.58 -1.83
N GLN A 48 5.63 9.98 -0.58
CA GLN A 48 6.82 10.77 -0.25
C GLN A 48 8.00 9.84 -0.03
N PHE A 49 9.10 10.07 -0.74
CA PHE A 49 10.33 9.29 -0.60
C PHE A 49 11.57 10.12 -0.93
N SER A 50 12.72 9.68 -0.41
CA SER A 50 14.02 10.26 -0.74
C SER A 50 14.47 9.85 -2.14
N PRO A 51 15.02 10.76 -2.97
CA PRO A 51 15.58 10.42 -4.29
C PRO A 51 16.61 9.28 -4.28
N GLU A 52 17.36 9.11 -3.19
CA GLU A 52 18.35 8.02 -3.06
C GLU A 52 17.71 6.62 -3.08
N LEU A 53 16.42 6.51 -2.74
CA LEU A 53 15.66 5.26 -2.84
C LEU A 53 15.66 4.70 -4.27
N VAL A 54 15.52 5.60 -5.25
CA VAL A 54 15.48 5.23 -6.67
C VAL A 54 16.82 4.67 -7.13
N ARG A 55 17.94 5.09 -6.52
CA ARG A 55 19.27 4.55 -6.82
C ARG A 55 19.40 3.08 -6.47
N ALA A 56 18.73 2.62 -5.41
CA ALA A 56 18.65 1.20 -5.06
C ALA A 56 17.77 0.44 -6.07
N ILE A 57 16.59 0.99 -6.40
CA ILE A 57 15.63 0.37 -7.31
C ILE A 57 16.22 0.13 -8.71
N ARG A 58 16.92 1.11 -9.30
CA ARG A 58 17.50 1.00 -10.65
C ARG A 58 18.54 -0.11 -10.81
N LYS A 59 19.08 -0.65 -9.71
CA LYS A 59 20.03 -1.78 -9.75
C LYS A 59 19.34 -3.13 -9.94
N MET A 60 18.02 -3.17 -9.83
CA MET A 60 17.18 -4.36 -10.04
C MET A 60 16.56 -4.34 -11.44
N LYS A 61 16.29 -5.52 -12.01
CA LYS A 61 15.56 -5.68 -13.27
C LYS A 61 14.08 -5.32 -13.10
N PRO A 62 13.35 -4.96 -14.18
CA PRO A 62 11.98 -4.43 -14.11
C PRO A 62 11.02 -5.23 -13.21
N THR A 63 10.95 -6.55 -13.38
CA THR A 63 10.07 -7.41 -12.56
C THR A 63 10.37 -7.30 -11.06
N ARG A 64 11.66 -7.23 -10.70
CA ARG A 64 12.09 -7.08 -9.31
C ARG A 64 11.92 -5.65 -8.80
N GLN A 65 11.98 -4.63 -9.68
CA GLN A 65 11.65 -3.26 -9.28
C GLN A 65 10.21 -3.15 -8.80
N VAL A 66 9.27 -3.72 -9.55
CA VAL A 66 7.84 -3.76 -9.18
C VAL A 66 7.66 -4.46 -7.84
N GLU A 67 8.13 -5.69 -7.71
CA GLU A 67 8.03 -6.47 -6.48
C GLU A 67 8.68 -5.76 -5.28
N CYS A 68 9.84 -5.15 -5.48
CA CYS A 68 10.51 -4.37 -4.44
C CYS A 68 9.62 -3.22 -3.96
N VAL A 69 9.06 -2.43 -4.88
CA VAL A 69 8.17 -1.32 -4.53
C VAL A 69 6.89 -1.83 -3.85
N GLU A 70 6.28 -2.90 -4.34
CA GLU A 70 5.11 -3.53 -3.71
C GLU A 70 5.39 -3.94 -2.26
N LEU A 71 6.53 -4.58 -2.00
CA LEU A 71 6.95 -4.96 -0.64
C LEU A 71 7.14 -3.73 0.27
N MET A 72 7.69 -2.64 -0.27
CA MET A 72 7.85 -1.37 0.45
C MET A 72 6.51 -0.72 0.77
N VAL A 73 5.59 -0.75 -0.19
CA VAL A 73 4.23 -0.24 -0.07
C VAL A 73 3.42 -1.05 0.95
N ALA A 74 3.43 -2.37 0.83
CA ALA A 74 2.72 -3.28 1.71
C ALA A 74 3.24 -3.21 3.15
N ALA A 75 4.55 -3.02 3.34
CA ALA A 75 5.14 -2.80 4.66
C ALA A 75 4.93 -1.38 5.21
N ASN A 76 4.25 -0.49 4.47
CA ASN A 76 4.16 0.94 4.76
C ASN A 76 5.52 1.59 5.11
N ASN A 77 6.59 1.15 4.43
CA ASN A 77 7.96 1.57 4.71
C ASN A 77 8.67 1.92 3.40
N VAL A 78 8.53 3.18 2.97
CA VAL A 78 9.19 3.68 1.74
C VAL A 78 10.49 4.40 2.09
N SER A 79 11.42 3.69 2.72
CA SER A 79 12.72 4.22 3.16
C SER A 79 13.89 3.71 2.31
N VAL A 80 14.95 4.52 2.23
CA VAL A 80 16.19 4.15 1.50
C VAL A 80 16.80 2.87 2.07
N SER A 81 16.85 2.76 3.40
CA SER A 81 17.39 1.58 4.09
C SER A 81 16.65 0.30 3.73
N TYR A 82 15.32 0.36 3.59
CA TYR A 82 14.54 -0.82 3.24
C TYR A 82 14.73 -1.21 1.77
N ALA A 83 14.78 -0.24 0.86
CA ALA A 83 15.13 -0.48 -0.54
C ALA A 83 16.52 -1.13 -0.68
N GLU A 84 17.50 -0.67 0.10
CA GLU A 84 18.86 -1.20 0.13
C GLU A 84 18.92 -2.64 0.66
N ALA A 85 18.16 -2.95 1.70
CA ALA A 85 18.06 -4.32 2.21
C ALA A 85 17.41 -5.26 1.19
N LEU A 86 16.31 -4.84 0.56
CA LEU A 86 15.67 -5.60 -0.51
C LEU A 86 16.61 -5.80 -1.71
N LEU A 87 17.45 -4.82 -2.02
CA LEU A 87 18.49 -4.92 -3.04
C LEU A 87 19.58 -5.94 -2.66
N VAL A 88 20.02 -6.00 -1.40
CA VAL A 88 21.01 -6.99 -0.92
C VAL A 88 20.43 -8.41 -0.93
N ALA A 89 19.16 -8.55 -0.56
CA ALA A 89 18.43 -9.82 -0.60
C ALA A 89 18.14 -10.30 -2.03
N THR A 90 18.24 -9.41 -3.03
CA THR A 90 17.90 -9.74 -4.42
C THR A 90 18.90 -10.74 -5.03
N PRO A 91 18.41 -11.84 -5.65
CA PRO A 91 19.24 -12.77 -6.42
C PRO A 91 19.98 -12.07 -7.56
N THR A 92 21.23 -12.48 -7.84
CA THR A 92 22.06 -11.87 -8.89
C THR A 92 21.41 -11.91 -10.27
N ALA A 93 20.62 -12.94 -10.56
CA ALA A 93 19.85 -13.07 -11.81
C ALA A 93 18.84 -11.93 -12.04
N LEU A 94 18.38 -11.30 -10.95
CA LEU A 94 17.42 -10.20 -10.96
C LEU A 94 18.10 -8.82 -10.81
N LEU A 95 19.43 -8.76 -10.78
CA LEU A 95 20.20 -7.51 -10.78
C LEU A 95 20.60 -7.12 -12.21
N VAL A 96 20.67 -5.82 -12.46
CA VAL A 96 21.08 -5.27 -13.78
C VAL A 96 22.54 -5.61 -14.09
N GLU A 97 23.45 -5.43 -13.12
CA GLU A 97 24.88 -5.71 -13.30
C GLU A 97 25.25 -7.20 -13.07
N GLY A 98 24.28 -8.03 -12.67
CA GLY A 98 24.51 -9.44 -12.32
C GLY A 98 25.43 -9.65 -11.11
N LYS A 99 25.81 -8.58 -10.40
CA LYS A 99 26.72 -8.61 -9.24
C LYS A 99 26.02 -8.01 -8.04
N LYS A 100 26.18 -8.66 -6.88
CA LYS A 100 25.69 -8.09 -5.62
C LYS A 100 26.43 -6.78 -5.33
N PRO A 101 25.75 -5.76 -4.79
CA PRO A 101 26.42 -4.55 -4.34
C PRO A 101 27.54 -4.93 -3.36
N ARG A 102 28.73 -4.34 -3.52
CA ARG A 102 29.78 -4.42 -2.49
C ARG A 102 29.16 -3.87 -1.20
N LYS A 103 29.33 -4.60 -0.09
CA LYS A 103 28.74 -4.38 1.24
C LYS A 103 28.24 -2.95 1.46
N LEU A 104 26.97 -2.81 1.87
CA LEU A 104 26.32 -1.56 2.24
C LEU A 104 27.26 -0.70 3.09
N THR A 105 27.89 0.31 2.51
CA THR A 105 28.60 1.33 3.29
C THR A 105 27.55 2.18 3.97
N GLY A 106 27.18 1.83 5.21
CA GLY A 106 26.33 2.66 6.07
C GLY A 106 25.20 1.95 6.82
N VAL A 107 24.95 0.65 6.60
CA VAL A 107 23.96 -0.11 7.37
C VAL A 107 24.68 -1.01 8.37
N SER A 108 24.56 -0.71 9.66
CA SER A 108 25.17 -1.54 10.70
C SER A 108 24.46 -2.90 10.79
N PRO A 109 25.13 -3.96 11.26
CA PRO A 109 24.49 -5.25 11.53
C PRO A 109 23.29 -5.13 12.47
N GLU A 110 23.32 -4.17 13.40
CA GLU A 110 22.20 -3.87 14.30
C GLU A 110 21.01 -3.27 13.56
N GLN A 111 21.26 -2.39 12.58
CA GLN A 111 20.20 -1.86 11.72
C GLN A 111 19.59 -2.94 10.84
N MET A 112 20.40 -3.89 10.36
CA MET A 112 19.88 -5.07 9.65
C MET A 112 19.02 -5.95 10.56
N ALA A 113 19.49 -6.26 11.77
CA ALA A 113 18.73 -7.07 12.73
C ALA A 113 17.44 -6.39 13.20
N LYS A 114 17.47 -5.06 13.38
CA LYS A 114 16.26 -4.27 13.68
C LYS A 114 15.27 -4.35 12.52
N MET A 115 15.75 -4.26 11.28
CA MET A 115 14.93 -4.34 10.09
C MET A 115 14.31 -5.73 9.89
N GLU A 116 15.06 -6.81 10.08
CA GLU A 116 14.54 -8.19 10.04
C GLU A 116 13.44 -8.40 11.09
N ARG A 117 13.61 -7.85 12.30
CA ARG A 117 12.58 -7.89 13.35
C ARG A 117 11.33 -7.10 12.98
N GLU A 118 11.49 -5.89 12.44
CA GLU A 118 10.36 -5.07 11.99
C GLU A 118 9.59 -5.76 10.83
N MET A 119 10.31 -6.39 9.90
CA MET A 119 9.72 -7.12 8.77
C MET A 119 8.95 -8.37 9.21
N SER A 120 9.53 -9.15 10.14
CA SER A 120 8.88 -10.34 10.73
C SER A 120 7.62 -9.98 11.52
N ASN A 121 7.66 -8.88 12.29
CA ASN A 121 6.51 -8.39 13.04
C ASN A 121 5.36 -7.94 12.13
N LEU A 122 5.68 -7.19 11.06
CA LEU A 122 4.66 -6.75 10.08
C LEU A 122 4.04 -7.93 9.34
N GLN A 123 4.84 -8.86 8.82
CA GLN A 123 4.33 -10.07 8.17
C GLN A 123 3.47 -10.92 9.12
N GLY A 124 3.86 -11.02 10.40
CA GLY A 124 3.07 -11.69 11.42
C GLY A 124 1.70 -11.04 11.64
N GLN A 125 1.64 -9.70 11.68
CA GLN A 125 0.38 -8.97 11.83
C GLN A 125 -0.54 -9.13 10.62
N TYR A 126 0.00 -9.02 9.39
CA TYR A 126 -0.79 -9.25 8.17
C TYR A 126 -1.35 -10.67 8.11
N LYS A 127 -0.52 -11.67 8.41
CA LYS A 127 -0.94 -13.08 8.41
C LYS A 127 -2.00 -13.37 9.47
N LEU A 128 -1.92 -12.73 10.63
CA LEU A 128 -2.93 -12.86 11.69
C LEU A 128 -4.29 -12.28 11.27
N VAL A 129 -4.29 -11.12 10.61
CA VAL A 129 -5.52 -10.50 10.09
C VAL A 129 -6.09 -11.34 8.94
N GLU A 130 -5.24 -11.80 8.03
CA GLU A 130 -5.65 -12.61 6.87
C GLU A 130 -6.24 -13.97 7.27
N GLN A 131 -5.71 -14.61 8.32
CA GLN A 131 -6.21 -15.89 8.82
C GLN A 131 -7.68 -15.85 9.24
N ASN A 132 -8.13 -14.75 9.84
CA ASN A 132 -9.48 -14.63 10.37
C ASN A 132 -10.41 -13.82 9.46
N TYR A 133 -9.88 -13.00 8.55
CA TYR A 133 -10.69 -12.11 7.72
C TYR A 133 -11.83 -12.82 6.98
N GLY A 134 -11.55 -13.94 6.31
CA GLY A 134 -12.58 -14.70 5.59
C GLY A 134 -13.65 -15.29 6.51
N GLN A 135 -13.23 -15.81 7.67
CA GLN A 135 -14.15 -16.37 8.67
C GLN A 135 -15.00 -15.28 9.34
N ASP A 136 -14.41 -14.13 9.65
CA ASP A 136 -15.09 -12.99 10.28
C ASP A 136 -16.12 -12.38 9.34
N VAL A 137 -15.79 -12.23 8.05
CA VAL A 137 -16.74 -11.77 7.02
C VAL A 137 -17.89 -12.76 6.87
N LEU A 138 -17.61 -14.07 6.78
CA LEU A 138 -18.67 -15.08 6.70
C LEU A 138 -19.58 -15.07 7.95
N ASN A 139 -18.98 -15.01 9.14
CA ASN A 139 -19.71 -14.93 10.39
C ASN A 139 -20.59 -13.68 10.45
N LEU A 140 -20.06 -12.54 10.00
CA LEU A 140 -20.80 -11.28 9.92
C LEU A 140 -21.99 -11.39 8.96
N VAL A 141 -21.81 -11.95 7.76
CA VAL A 141 -22.91 -12.18 6.80
C VAL A 141 -23.98 -13.10 7.38
N LEU A 142 -23.57 -14.19 8.04
CA LEU A 142 -24.50 -15.12 8.69
C LEU A 142 -25.27 -14.45 9.83
N ALA A 143 -24.59 -13.69 10.69
CA ALA A 143 -25.22 -12.95 11.79
C ALA A 143 -26.23 -11.93 11.27
N LYS A 144 -25.85 -11.14 10.26
CA LYS A 144 -26.74 -10.19 9.57
C LYS A 144 -27.98 -10.90 8.99
N GLY A 145 -27.79 -12.01 8.28
CA GLY A 145 -28.89 -12.80 7.71
C GLY A 145 -29.80 -13.44 8.75
N TYR A 146 -29.24 -13.88 9.88
CA TYR A 146 -30.02 -14.38 11.01
C TYR A 146 -30.88 -13.28 11.63
N LEU A 147 -30.31 -12.10 11.87
CA LEU A 147 -31.04 -10.95 12.39
C LEU A 147 -32.20 -10.54 11.48
N ALA A 148 -31.98 -10.53 10.15
CA ALA A 148 -33.04 -10.26 9.19
C ALA A 148 -34.20 -11.26 9.33
N LYS A 149 -33.90 -12.56 9.33
CA LYS A 149 -34.92 -13.62 9.52
C LYS A 149 -35.60 -13.55 10.88
N LEU A 150 -34.89 -13.14 11.92
CA LEU A 150 -35.45 -12.97 13.26
C LEU A 150 -36.49 -11.85 13.29
N LEU A 151 -36.21 -10.72 12.63
CA LEU A 151 -37.14 -9.58 12.58
C LEU A 151 -38.28 -9.75 11.57
N GLU A 152 -38.17 -10.65 10.60
CA GLU A 152 -39.30 -11.09 9.75
C GLU A 152 -40.38 -11.83 10.55
N ASN A 153 -40.02 -12.41 11.70
CA ASN A 153 -40.98 -13.03 12.61
C ASN A 153 -41.66 -11.96 13.47
N GLU A 154 -42.93 -11.68 13.15
CA GLU A 154 -43.72 -10.63 13.80
C GLU A 154 -43.78 -10.76 15.34
N SER A 155 -43.89 -11.98 15.87
CA SER A 155 -43.90 -12.22 17.32
C SER A 155 -42.55 -11.88 17.97
N ALA A 156 -41.44 -12.24 17.32
CA ALA A 156 -40.10 -11.92 17.81
C ALA A 156 -39.82 -10.41 17.70
N ARG A 157 -40.22 -9.79 16.58
CA ARG A 157 -40.13 -8.35 16.37
C ARG A 157 -40.86 -7.56 17.45
N GLN A 158 -42.13 -7.90 17.71
CA GLN A 158 -42.93 -7.24 18.74
C GLN A 158 -42.33 -7.43 20.14
N TYR A 159 -41.85 -8.64 20.45
CA TYR A 159 -41.20 -8.91 21.73
C TYR A 159 -39.95 -8.03 21.94
N ILE A 160 -39.07 -7.95 20.94
CA ILE A 160 -37.84 -7.16 21.01
C ILE A 160 -38.19 -5.66 21.08
N ALA A 161 -39.10 -5.18 20.24
CA ALA A 161 -39.50 -3.77 20.22
C ALA A 161 -40.13 -3.31 21.56
N GLN A 162 -40.92 -4.17 22.21
CA GLN A 162 -41.56 -3.83 23.48
C GLN A 162 -40.60 -3.88 24.67
N ARG A 163 -39.65 -4.81 24.67
CA ARG A 163 -38.83 -5.13 25.85
C ARG A 163 -37.40 -4.61 25.78
N HIS A 164 -36.88 -4.40 24.56
CA HIS A 164 -35.53 -3.95 24.26
C HIS A 164 -35.52 -3.00 23.03
N PRO A 165 -36.15 -1.81 23.15
CA PRO A 165 -36.25 -0.86 22.03
C PRO A 165 -34.88 -0.37 21.51
N ASP A 166 -33.89 -0.20 22.40
CA ASP A 166 -32.54 0.20 22.01
C ASP A 166 -31.88 -0.87 21.13
N LEU A 167 -32.07 -2.15 21.48
CA LEU A 167 -31.54 -3.28 20.71
C LEU A 167 -32.24 -3.41 19.35
N MET A 168 -33.54 -3.09 19.29
CA MET A 168 -34.32 -3.08 18.05
C MET A 168 -33.73 -2.08 17.05
N ALA A 169 -33.40 -0.87 17.49
CA ALA A 169 -32.79 0.14 16.63
C ALA A 169 -31.43 -0.32 16.08
N GLU A 170 -30.60 -0.94 16.91
CA GLU A 170 -29.31 -1.50 16.48
C GLU A 170 -29.49 -2.66 15.48
N PHE A 171 -30.46 -3.55 15.69
CA PHE A 171 -30.73 -4.64 14.76
C PHE A 171 -31.21 -4.12 13.39
N GLU A 172 -32.10 -3.14 13.36
CA GLU A 172 -32.54 -2.51 12.11
C GLU A 172 -31.37 -1.80 11.39
N SER A 173 -30.49 -1.12 12.14
CA SER A 173 -29.27 -0.51 11.62
C SER A 173 -28.33 -1.54 10.98
N ILE A 174 -28.06 -2.66 11.69
CA ILE A 174 -27.21 -3.75 11.19
C ILE A 174 -27.81 -4.37 9.92
N ILE A 175 -29.12 -4.61 9.87
CA ILE A 175 -29.79 -5.17 8.69
C ILE A 175 -29.73 -4.20 7.51
N ALA A 176 -29.87 -2.89 7.73
CA ALA A 176 -29.77 -1.89 6.66
C ALA A 176 -28.38 -1.90 5.98
N THR A 177 -27.32 -2.28 6.70
CA THR A 177 -25.99 -2.44 6.09
C THR A 177 -25.91 -3.58 5.07
N ILE A 178 -26.78 -4.59 5.14
CA ILE A 178 -26.83 -5.69 4.16
C ILE A 178 -27.12 -5.16 2.75
N SER A 179 -28.01 -4.16 2.64
CA SER A 179 -28.38 -3.54 1.37
C SER A 179 -27.26 -2.67 0.79
N LEU A 180 -26.42 -2.08 1.64
CA LEU A 180 -25.26 -1.27 1.23
C LEU A 180 -24.11 -2.17 0.73
N ASP A 181 -23.86 -3.29 1.41
CA ASP A 181 -22.80 -4.24 1.02
C ASP A 181 -23.09 -4.84 -0.38
N GLN A 182 -24.36 -5.15 -0.71
CA GLN A 182 -24.74 -5.67 -2.04
C GLN A 182 -24.42 -4.70 -3.19
N GLN A 183 -24.41 -3.39 -2.95
CA GLN A 183 -24.03 -2.39 -3.97
C GLN A 183 -22.51 -2.26 -4.11
N GLN A 184 -21.74 -2.59 -3.08
CA GLN A 184 -20.28 -2.48 -3.11
C GLN A 184 -19.63 -3.68 -3.82
N PHE A 185 -20.24 -4.87 -3.70
CA PHE A 185 -19.78 -6.08 -4.41
C PHE A 185 -20.16 -6.12 -5.91
N SER A 186 -21.16 -5.35 -6.34
CA SER A 186 -21.53 -5.28 -7.77
C SER A 186 -20.65 -4.36 -8.60
N VAL A 187 -19.86 -3.48 -7.95
CA VAL A 187 -18.92 -2.56 -8.61
C VAL A 187 -17.52 -3.20 -8.77
N ALA A 188 -17.26 -4.32 -8.09
CA ALA A 188 -15.96 -5.00 -8.08
C ALA A 188 -15.88 -6.22 -9.03
N ILE A 189 -16.86 -6.42 -9.92
CA ILE A 189 -16.90 -7.48 -10.93
C ILE A 189 -16.87 -6.86 -12.33
#